data_AF-A0A124G024-F1
#
_entry.id   AF-A0A124G024-F1
#
_cell.length_a   1.000
_cell.length_b   1.000
_cell.length_c   1.000
_cell.angle_alpha   90.00
_cell.angle_beta   90.00
_cell.angle_gamma   90.00
#
_symmetry.space_group_name_H-M   'P 1'
#
loop_
_entity.id
_entity.type
_entity.pdbx_description
1 polymer ?
#
loop_
_entity_poly.entity_id
_entity_poly.type
_entity_poly.pdbx_seq_one_letter_code
_entity_poly.pdbx_strand_id
1 'polypeptide(L)'
;MATTEYLGVFSGEKPVIFIGLARNSRLASLHHALWTELCDSVDNRAIAYNEIHWIPHITIVFGDDLNRSNIGPVMERLAFKDFHHELTIDNLTVLEEVPDEGIIIRKRLKLAGPSKED
;
A
#
# COMPACT_ATOMS: atom_id res chain seq x y z
N MET A 1 -15.34 1.08 3.08
CA MET A 1 -14.37 0.99 4.20
C MET A 1 -13.35 -0.05 3.81
N ALA A 2 -12.10 0.14 4.22
CA ALA A 2 -11.07 -0.89 4.13
C ALA A 2 -10.73 -1.34 5.55
N THR A 3 -10.25 -2.56 5.68
CA THR A 3 -9.92 -3.16 6.98
C THR A 3 -8.49 -3.67 6.90
N THR A 4 -7.68 -3.35 7.90
CA THR A 4 -6.37 -3.98 8.08
C THR A 4 -6.55 -5.30 8.83
N GLU A 5 -5.83 -6.35 8.43
CA GLU A 5 -6.08 -7.71 8.93
C GLU A 5 -4.85 -8.36 9.57
N TYR A 6 -3.68 -8.26 8.94
CA TYR A 6 -2.52 -9.03 9.37
C TYR A 6 -1.21 -8.26 9.20
N LEU A 7 -0.22 -8.65 10.01
CA LEU A 7 1.17 -8.26 9.82
C LEU A 7 1.83 -9.24 8.84
N GLY A 8 2.50 -8.72 7.81
CA GLY A 8 3.15 -9.51 6.77
C GLY A 8 4.60 -9.11 6.53
N VAL A 9 5.33 -9.99 5.85
CA VAL A 9 6.71 -9.76 5.41
C VAL A 9 6.84 -10.09 3.92
N PHE A 10 7.28 -9.13 3.11
CA PHE A 10 7.81 -9.43 1.79
C PHE A 10 9.26 -9.85 1.94
N SER A 11 9.57 -11.11 1.65
CA SER A 11 10.91 -11.67 1.72
C SER A 11 11.77 -11.22 0.53
N GLY A 12 13.08 -11.12 0.75
CA GLY A 12 14.06 -10.78 -0.28
C GLY A 12 15.37 -10.33 0.35
N GLU A 13 16.28 -9.77 -0.46
CA GLU A 13 17.53 -9.20 0.06
C GLU A 13 17.28 -8.01 1.01
N LYS A 14 16.24 -7.23 0.72
CA LYS A 14 15.75 -6.12 1.54
C LYS A 14 14.29 -6.40 1.93
N PRO A 15 14.04 -7.11 3.05
CA PRO A 15 12.69 -7.46 3.46
C PRO A 15 11.86 -6.22 3.84
N VAL A 16 10.54 -6.32 3.65
CA VAL A 16 9.58 -5.24 3.99
C VAL A 16 8.56 -5.78 4.97
N ILE A 17 8.34 -5.08 6.08
CA ILE A 17 7.25 -5.38 7.03
C ILE A 17 6.08 -4.46 6.73
N PHE A 18 4.88 -5.04 6.61
CA PHE A 18 3.67 -4.32 6.23
C PHE A 18 2.43 -4.79 7.00
N ILE A 19 1.39 -3.95 7.01
CA ILE A 19 0.03 -4.33 7.42
C ILE A 19 -0.78 -4.63 6.16
N GLY A 20 -1.29 -5.86 6.03
CA GLY A 20 -2.14 -6.29 4.93
C GLY A 20 -3.56 -5.75 5.08
N LEU A 21 -4.16 -5.34 3.96
CA LEU A 21 -5.57 -4.93 3.91
C LEU A 21 -6.42 -6.06 3.35
N ALA A 22 -7.62 -6.22 3.90
CA ALA A 22 -8.68 -7.03 3.33
C ALA A 22 -9.01 -6.54 1.91
N ARG A 23 -8.92 -7.41 0.91
CA ARG A 23 -9.45 -7.08 -0.42
C ARG A 23 -10.98 -7.06 -0.33
N ASN A 24 -11.57 -5.93 -0.73
CA ASN A 24 -13.01 -5.83 -0.96
C ASN A 24 -13.28 -5.37 -2.39
N SER A 25 -14.51 -5.56 -2.85
CA SER A 25 -14.92 -5.24 -4.23
C SER A 25 -14.62 -3.79 -4.60
N ARG A 26 -14.92 -2.82 -3.72
CA ARG A 26 -14.69 -1.40 -4.00
C ARG A 26 -13.21 -1.05 -4.18
N LEU A 27 -12.35 -1.58 -3.30
CA LEU A 27 -10.91 -1.36 -3.36
C LEU A 27 -10.30 -2.07 -4.59
N ALA A 28 -10.77 -3.27 -4.91
CA ALA A 28 -10.36 -3.99 -6.12
C ALA A 28 -10.79 -3.25 -7.40
N SER A 29 -12.03 -2.75 -7.47
CA SER A 29 -12.53 -1.98 -8.61
C SER A 29 -11.77 -0.67 -8.80
N LEU A 30 -11.45 0.03 -7.71
CA LEU A 30 -10.64 1.24 -7.78
C LEU A 30 -9.24 0.94 -8.35
N HIS A 31 -8.61 -0.12 -7.87
CA HIS A 31 -7.29 -0.52 -8.36
C HIS A 31 -7.32 -0.96 -9.83
N HIS A 32 -8.31 -1.76 -10.24
CA HIS A 32 -8.53 -2.16 -11.63
C HIS A 32 -8.70 -0.95 -12.55
N ALA A 33 -9.51 0.04 -12.16
CA ALA A 33 -9.70 1.27 -12.93
C ALA A 33 -8.40 2.07 -13.06
N LEU A 34 -7.64 2.23 -11.97
CA LEU A 34 -6.34 2.91 -12.02
C LEU A 34 -5.33 2.16 -12.88
N TRP A 35 -5.26 0.84 -12.74
CA TRP A 35 -4.35 0.02 -13.52
C TRP A 35 -4.68 0.09 -15.02
N THR A 36 -5.95 -0.03 -15.39
CA THR A 36 -6.41 0.03 -16.79
C THR A 36 -6.05 1.36 -17.45
N GLU A 37 -6.22 2.48 -16.75
CA GLU A 37 -5.95 3.81 -17.31
C GLU A 37 -4.44 4.14 -17.33
N LEU A 38 -3.64 3.55 -16.44
CA LEU A 38 -2.24 3.92 -16.25
C LEU A 38 -1.25 2.87 -16.76
N CYS A 39 -1.67 1.64 -17.09
CA CYS A 39 -0.78 0.52 -17.37
C CYS A 39 0.19 0.79 -18.52
N ASP A 40 -0.22 1.58 -19.53
CA ASP A 40 0.63 1.88 -20.68
C ASP A 40 1.71 2.93 -20.36
N SER A 41 1.56 3.64 -19.23
CA SER A 41 2.47 4.68 -18.77
C SER A 41 3.42 4.20 -17.66
N VAL A 42 3.28 2.95 -17.19
CA VAL A 42 4.13 2.42 -16.13
C VAL A 42 5.29 1.59 -16.67
N ASP A 43 6.42 1.63 -15.97
CA ASP A 43 7.57 0.78 -16.31
C ASP A 43 7.41 -0.65 -15.74
N ASN A 44 8.35 -1.55 -16.07
CA ASN A 44 8.33 -2.94 -15.63
C ASN A 44 8.32 -3.12 -14.09
N ARG A 45 8.78 -2.13 -13.30
CA ARG A 45 8.74 -2.21 -11.83
C ARG A 45 7.32 -2.14 -11.30
N ALA A 46 6.39 -1.59 -12.09
CA ALA A 46 4.99 -1.54 -11.72
C ALA A 46 4.25 -2.88 -11.87
N ILE A 47 4.86 -3.91 -12.48
CA ILE A 47 4.23 -5.23 -12.68
C ILE A 47 3.79 -5.87 -11.35
N ALA A 48 4.51 -5.62 -10.25
CA ALA A 48 4.12 -6.08 -8.92
C ALA A 48 2.78 -5.50 -8.42
N TYR A 49 2.32 -4.42 -9.05
CA TYR A 49 1.05 -3.76 -8.79
C TYR A 49 0.00 -4.03 -9.87
N ASN A 50 0.20 -5.02 -10.74
CA ASN A 50 -0.90 -5.46 -11.60
C ASN A 50 -1.96 -6.22 -10.78
N GLU A 51 -3.15 -6.38 -11.33
CA GLU A 51 -4.30 -6.94 -10.60
C GLU A 51 -4.07 -8.32 -9.99
N ILE A 52 -3.23 -9.14 -10.64
CA ILE A 52 -2.91 -10.50 -10.23
C ILE A 52 -1.95 -10.48 -9.02
N HIS A 53 -0.91 -9.65 -9.08
CA HIS A 53 0.17 -9.65 -8.09
C HIS A 53 -0.04 -8.65 -6.95
N TRP A 54 -0.93 -7.68 -7.13
CA TRP A 54 -1.11 -6.58 -6.19
C TRP A 54 -1.59 -7.04 -4.82
N ILE A 55 -0.77 -6.90 -3.78
CA ILE A 55 -1.18 -7.11 -2.39
C ILE A 55 -1.44 -5.73 -1.79
N PRO A 56 -2.68 -5.35 -1.44
CA PRO A 56 -2.92 -4.06 -0.80
C PRO A 56 -2.33 -4.07 0.61
N HIS A 57 -1.41 -3.13 0.88
CA HIS A 57 -0.70 -3.07 2.14
C HIS A 57 -0.31 -1.65 2.54
N ILE A 58 -0.03 -1.47 3.83
CA ILE A 58 0.61 -0.29 4.39
C ILE A 58 2.00 -0.71 4.88
N THR A 59 3.04 -0.21 4.22
CA THR A 59 4.43 -0.47 4.63
C THR A 59 4.72 0.20 5.97
N ILE A 60 5.31 -0.55 6.91
CA ILE A 60 5.73 -0.05 8.23
C ILE A 60 7.25 0.13 8.27
N VAL A 61 8.00 -0.83 7.73
CA VAL A 61 9.47 -0.83 7.74
C VAL A 61 9.97 -1.22 6.36
N PHE A 62 10.89 -0.43 5.81
CA PHE A 62 11.41 -0.56 4.45
C PHE A 62 12.88 -0.15 4.38
N GLY A 63 13.59 -0.66 3.36
CA GLY A 63 14.94 -0.24 3.05
C GLY A 63 15.94 -0.69 4.11
N ASP A 64 16.84 0.20 4.50
CA ASP A 64 17.96 -0.12 5.39
C ASP A 64 17.58 -0.08 6.89
N ASP A 65 16.34 0.32 7.20
CA ASP A 65 15.78 0.29 8.56
C ASP A 65 15.53 -1.14 9.06
N LEU A 66 15.47 -2.12 8.16
CA LEU A 66 15.32 -3.54 8.49
C LEU A 66 16.52 -4.34 7.98
N ASN A 67 17.17 -5.06 8.88
CA ASN A 67 18.33 -5.88 8.56
C ASN A 67 18.41 -7.12 9.46
N ARG A 68 19.41 -7.96 9.22
CA ARG A 68 19.56 -9.25 9.91
C ARG A 68 19.75 -9.12 11.42
N SER A 69 20.27 -7.99 11.92
CA SER A 69 20.50 -7.83 13.37
C SER A 69 19.27 -7.31 14.10
N ASN A 70 18.31 -6.66 13.42
CA ASN A 70 17.17 -6.03 14.07
C ASN A 70 15.79 -6.65 13.73
N ILE A 71 15.68 -7.51 12.72
CA ILE A 71 14.39 -8.09 12.32
C ILE A 71 13.70 -8.87 13.44
N GLY A 72 14.46 -9.62 14.26
CA GLY A 72 13.92 -10.36 15.40
C GLY A 72 13.25 -9.44 16.43
N PRO A 73 13.99 -8.48 17.04
CA PRO A 73 13.42 -7.52 17.98
C PRO A 73 12.26 -6.69 17.41
N VAL A 74 12.31 -6.32 16.12
CA VAL A 74 11.22 -5.60 15.46
C VAL A 74 9.97 -6.46 15.38
N MET A 75 10.09 -7.70 14.92
CA MET A 75 8.95 -8.63 14.83
C MET A 75 8.39 -8.99 16.20
N GLU A 76 9.25 -9.19 17.20
CA GLU A 76 8.82 -9.41 18.59
C GLU A 76 7.92 -8.26 19.08
N ARG A 77 8.26 -7.00 18.77
CA ARG A 77 7.44 -5.86 19.16
C ARG A 77 6.14 -5.73 18.38
N LEU A 78 6.16 -6.03 17.09
CA LEU A 78 5.00 -5.84 16.20
C LEU A 78 4.00 -7.00 16.28
N ALA A 79 4.45 -8.24 16.46
CA ALA A 79 3.59 -9.42 16.39
C ALA A 79 2.51 -9.49 17.48
N PHE A 80 2.69 -8.80 18.61
CA PHE A 80 1.72 -8.75 19.71
C PHE A 80 0.83 -7.50 19.69
N LYS A 81 0.88 -6.71 18.62
CA LYS A 81 -0.05 -5.60 18.43
C LYS A 81 -1.24 -6.05 17.63
N ASP A 82 -2.42 -5.60 18.05
CA ASP A 82 -3.61 -5.69 17.21
C ASP A 82 -3.53 -4.61 16.14
N PHE A 83 -3.58 -5.04 14.88
CA PHE A 83 -3.63 -4.16 13.72
C PHE A 83 -5.00 -4.19 13.04
N HIS A 84 -6.03 -4.80 13.64
CA HIS A 84 -7.37 -4.79 13.09
C HIS A 84 -8.02 -3.41 13.27
N HIS A 85 -8.06 -2.66 12.17
CA HIS A 85 -8.65 -1.33 12.13
C HIS A 85 -9.50 -1.16 10.88
N GLU A 86 -10.62 -0.48 11.04
CA GLU A 86 -11.39 0.03 9.91
C GLU A 86 -10.90 1.41 9.54
N LEU A 87 -10.69 1.64 8.24
CA LEU A 87 -10.23 2.89 7.69
C LEU A 87 -11.04 3.31 6.47
N THR A 88 -11.17 4.62 6.30
CA THR A 88 -11.82 5.21 5.13
C THR A 88 -10.77 5.70 4.17
N ILE A 89 -10.80 5.18 2.93
CA ILE A 89 -10.03 5.71 1.81
C ILE A 89 -10.94 6.72 1.10
N ASP A 90 -10.71 8.01 1.35
CA ASP A 90 -11.51 9.13 0.83
C ASP A 90 -10.77 10.01 -0.18
N ASN A 91 -9.51 9.69 -0.47
CA ASN A 91 -8.70 10.45 -1.41
C ASN A 91 -7.61 9.60 -2.08
N LEU A 92 -7.17 10.06 -3.24
CA LEU A 92 -5.96 9.62 -3.93
C LEU A 92 -4.97 10.77 -4.00
N THR A 93 -3.69 10.48 -3.80
CA THR A 93 -2.63 11.48 -3.89
C THR A 93 -1.65 11.10 -5.00
N VAL A 94 -1.38 12.05 -5.89
CA VAL A 94 -0.33 11.94 -6.89
C VAL A 94 0.95 12.47 -6.28
N LEU A 95 1.94 11.59 -6.19
CA LEU A 95 3.27 11.86 -5.65
C LEU A 95 4.28 11.91 -6.80
N GLU A 96 5.29 12.75 -6.67
CA GLU A 96 6.43 12.80 -7.57
C GLU A 96 7.71 12.79 -6.76
N GLU A 97 8.67 11.97 -7.18
CA GLU A 97 10.04 12.02 -6.66
C GLU A 97 10.81 13.08 -7.45
N VAL A 98 11.22 14.14 -6.75
CA VAL A 98 12.02 15.23 -7.31
C VAL A 98 13.46 15.07 -6.80
N PRO A 99 14.47 15.12 -7.67
CA PRO A 99 15.87 15.11 -7.25
C PRO A 99 16.15 16.16 -6.18
N ASP A 100 16.92 15.80 -5.15
CA ASP A 100 17.30 16.64 -4.01
C ASP A 100 16.16 17.09 -3.07
N GLU A 101 14.91 17.10 -3.52
CA GLU A 101 13.73 17.47 -2.72
C GLU A 101 12.98 16.25 -2.15
N GLY A 102 13.19 15.07 -2.73
CA GLY A 102 12.52 13.83 -2.32
C GLY A 102 11.09 13.72 -2.87
N ILE A 103 10.22 13.03 -2.14
CA ILE A 103 8.83 12.81 -2.58
C ILE A 103 7.96 14.01 -2.19
N ILE A 104 7.31 14.61 -3.19
CA ILE A 104 6.39 15.74 -3.00
C ILE A 104 4.97 15.42 -3.48
N ILE A 105 3.98 16.11 -2.89
CA ILE A 105 2.57 15.98 -3.26
C ILE A 105 2.28 16.91 -4.44
N ARG A 106 1.96 16.35 -5.61
CA ARG A 106 1.54 17.11 -6.78
C ARG A 106 0.04 17.41 -6.79
N LYS A 107 -0.76 16.44 -6.37
CA LYS A 107 -2.22 16.58 -6.37
C LYS A 107 -2.86 15.68 -5.33
N ARG A 108 -3.93 16.16 -4.70
CA ARG A 108 -4.84 15.36 -3.88
C ARG A 108 -6.23 15.40 -4.50
N LEU A 109 -6.77 14.23 -4.81
CA LEU A 109 -8.08 14.02 -5.41
C LEU A 109 -8.99 13.44 -4.34
N LYS A 110 -10.08 14.13 -4.00
CA LYS A 110 -11.11 13.51 -3.14
C LYS A 110 -11.86 12.47 -3.95
N LEU A 111 -12.02 11.28 -3.39
CA LEU A 111 -12.92 10.27 -3.92
C LEU A 111 -14.34 10.68 -3.55
N ALA A 112 -15.23 10.71 -4.53
CA ALA A 112 -16.64 10.88 -4.26
C ALA A 112 -17.11 9.74 -3.34
N GLY A 113 -17.92 10.07 -2.34
CA GLY A 113 -18.61 9.05 -1.54
C GLY A 113 -19.50 8.17 -2.44
N PRO A 114 -19.99 7.03 -1.94
CA PRO A 114 -20.94 6.23 -2.71
C PRO A 114 -22.08 7.12 -3.21
N SER A 115 -22.43 7.00 -4.48
CA SER A 115 -23.66 7.58 -5.02
C SER A 115 -24.83 7.08 -4.17
N LYS A 116 -25.81 7.94 -3.89
CA LYS A 116 -27.00 7.60 -3.08
C LYS A 116 -27.98 6.65 -3.80
N GLU A 117 -27.53 5.94 -4.82
CA GLU A 117 -28.34 5.01 -5.60
C GLU A 117 -27.58 3.67 -5.62
N ASP A 118 -27.90 2.85 -4.62
CA ASP A 118 -27.86 1.38 -4.60
C ASP A 118 -28.91 0.92 -3.57
#